data_AF-A0A967J4R2-F1
#
_entry.id   AF-A0A967J4R2-F1
#
_cell.length_a   1.000
_cell.length_b   1.000
_cell.length_c   1.000
_cell.angle_alpha   90.00
_cell.angle_beta   90.00
_cell.angle_gamma   90.00
#
_symmetry.space_group_name_H-M   'P 1'
#
loop_
_entity.id
_entity.type
_entity.pdbx_description
1 polymer ?
#
loop_
_entity_poly.entity_id
_entity_poly.type
_entity_poly.pdbx_seq_one_letter_code
_entity_poly.pdbx_strand_id
1 'polypeptide(L)'
;LEHAQTLYGGQHDLLLAITQGSYSPGVSASFGTHDGGGAVDIAVRDLTNWHHVLYEDLDAMIDALRRAGFAAWVRYEDDLYPGSPIHIHAIAVGDAELSEAARLQLDGPAGYFYGYDGLPVEPAQPDRHGGPVLCPWMIAAGYDMITPIPPTTTD
;
A
#
# COMPACT_ATOMS: atom_id res chain seq x y z
N LEU A 1 6.61 -4.98 -9.95
CA LEU A 1 7.61 -4.20 -9.18
C LEU A 1 8.68 -3.58 -10.07
N GLU A 2 9.26 -4.29 -11.05
CA GLU A 2 10.23 -3.73 -12.01
C GLU A 2 9.74 -2.46 -12.74
N HIS A 3 8.46 -2.43 -13.12
CA HIS A 3 7.87 -1.24 -13.72
C HIS A 3 7.84 -0.05 -12.75
N ALA A 4 7.54 -0.29 -11.46
CA ALA A 4 7.60 0.74 -10.42
C ALA A 4 9.04 1.25 -10.23
N GLN A 5 10.05 0.36 -10.22
CA GLN A 5 11.46 0.79 -10.18
C GLN A 5 11.81 1.74 -11.32
N THR A 6 11.35 1.42 -12.53
CA THR A 6 11.57 2.25 -13.73
C THR A 6 10.90 3.62 -13.60
N LEU A 7 9.69 3.66 -13.02
CA LEU A 7 8.94 4.90 -12.79
C LEU A 7 9.54 5.77 -11.67
N TYR A 8 10.05 5.13 -10.62
CA TYR A 8 10.70 5.80 -9.48
C TYR A 8 12.02 6.45 -9.91
N GLY A 9 12.88 5.71 -10.64
CA GLY A 9 14.12 6.24 -11.19
C GLY A 9 15.21 6.65 -10.17
N GLY A 10 14.95 6.48 -8.87
CA GLY A 10 15.93 6.72 -7.81
C GLY A 10 16.88 5.54 -7.58
N GLN A 11 17.78 5.70 -6.60
CA GLN A 11 18.86 4.74 -6.33
C GLN A 11 18.42 3.57 -5.43
N HIS A 12 17.34 3.73 -4.68
CA HIS A 12 16.81 2.65 -3.86
C HIS A 12 16.21 1.55 -4.76
N ASP A 13 16.72 0.34 -4.63
CA ASP A 13 16.23 -0.82 -5.40
C ASP A 13 15.05 -1.46 -4.68
N LEU A 14 13.85 -1.23 -5.20
CA LEU A 14 12.59 -1.72 -4.64
C LEU A 14 12.51 -3.25 -4.61
N LEU A 15 13.19 -3.95 -5.53
CA LEU A 15 13.19 -5.42 -5.58
C LEU A 15 14.12 -5.99 -4.50
N LEU A 16 15.29 -5.39 -4.32
CA LEU A 16 16.23 -5.78 -3.27
C LEU A 16 15.74 -5.37 -1.87
N ALA A 17 14.85 -4.38 -1.79
CA ALA A 17 14.28 -3.88 -0.54
C ALA A 17 13.05 -4.64 -0.03
N ILE A 18 12.60 -5.72 -0.70
CA ILE A 18 11.45 -6.50 -0.22
C ILE A 18 11.75 -7.13 1.14
N THR A 19 10.94 -6.80 2.15
CA THR A 19 11.03 -7.39 3.50
C THR A 19 10.03 -8.52 3.70
N GLN A 20 8.90 -8.48 2.99
CA GLN A 20 7.90 -9.54 2.99
C GLN A 20 7.19 -9.61 1.64
N GLY A 21 6.99 -10.82 1.11
CA GLY A 21 6.30 -11.05 -0.16
C GLY A 21 4.95 -11.76 0.00
N SER A 22 4.30 -12.06 -1.11
CA SER A 22 3.08 -12.87 -1.15
C SER A 22 3.33 -14.29 -0.61
N TYR A 23 2.26 -14.99 -0.20
CA TYR A 23 2.31 -16.35 0.34
C TYR A 23 3.29 -16.54 1.51
N SER A 24 3.42 -15.52 2.34
CA SER A 24 4.24 -15.56 3.55
C SER A 24 3.37 -15.37 4.80
N PRO A 25 2.48 -16.34 5.10
CA PRO A 25 1.62 -16.27 6.26
C PRO A 25 2.47 -16.31 7.55
N GLY A 26 1.98 -15.67 8.61
CA GLY A 26 2.53 -15.87 9.95
C GLY A 26 3.35 -14.73 10.56
N VAL A 27 3.37 -13.54 9.96
CA VAL A 27 3.66 -12.32 10.73
C VAL A 27 2.34 -11.77 11.26
N SER A 28 2.14 -11.80 12.57
CA SER A 28 0.89 -11.34 13.22
C SER A 28 0.54 -9.88 12.85
N ALA A 29 1.56 -9.11 12.48
CA ALA A 29 1.51 -7.74 12.01
C ALA A 29 0.76 -7.52 10.69
N SER A 30 0.66 -8.54 9.83
CA SER A 30 0.12 -8.40 8.47
C SER A 30 -1.39 -8.50 8.42
N PHE A 31 -2.06 -8.93 9.50
CA PHE A 31 -3.52 -9.14 9.51
C PHE A 31 -4.02 -10.09 8.39
N GLY A 32 -3.15 -10.97 7.88
CA GLY A 32 -3.45 -11.94 6.81
C GLY A 32 -3.37 -11.39 5.39
N THR A 33 -2.91 -10.15 5.17
CA THR A 33 -2.76 -9.59 3.82
C THR A 33 -1.78 -10.39 2.96
N HIS A 34 -0.76 -11.02 3.57
CA HIS A 34 0.25 -11.82 2.88
C HIS A 34 -0.11 -13.32 2.77
N ASP A 35 -1.31 -13.74 3.16
CA ASP A 35 -1.75 -15.14 3.09
C ASP A 35 -2.01 -15.63 1.65
N GLY A 36 -2.09 -14.70 0.68
CA GLY A 36 -2.27 -14.96 -0.75
C GLY A 36 -1.27 -14.19 -1.63
N GLY A 37 -1.62 -14.05 -2.90
CA GLY A 37 -0.91 -13.27 -3.93
C GLY A 37 -0.97 -11.75 -3.71
N GLY A 38 -0.26 -11.01 -4.57
CA GLY A 38 -0.35 -9.57 -4.73
C GLY A 38 0.19 -8.66 -3.61
N ALA A 39 0.39 -9.14 -2.38
CA ALA A 39 0.92 -8.32 -1.28
C ALA A 39 2.46 -8.29 -1.25
N VAL A 40 3.03 -7.12 -0.95
CA VAL A 40 4.48 -6.91 -0.75
C VAL A 40 4.76 -5.78 0.24
N ASP A 41 5.72 -6.01 1.14
CA ASP A 41 6.32 -5.00 2.00
C ASP A 41 7.72 -4.66 1.51
N ILE A 42 8.03 -3.37 1.45
CA ILE A 42 9.28 -2.83 0.91
C ILE A 42 9.91 -1.93 1.97
N ALA A 43 11.15 -2.23 2.36
CA ALA A 43 11.92 -1.37 3.25
C ALA A 43 12.15 0.00 2.60
N VAL A 44 12.08 1.05 3.41
CA VAL A 44 12.44 2.43 3.01
C VAL A 44 13.70 2.91 3.72
N ARG A 45 14.45 1.97 4.29
CA ARG A 45 15.78 2.21 4.86
C ARG A 45 16.82 1.97 3.78
N ASP A 46 17.85 2.80 3.78
CA ASP A 46 18.98 2.64 2.86
C ASP A 46 19.59 1.25 3.01
N LEU A 47 19.70 0.52 1.89
CA LEU A 47 20.23 -0.85 1.84
C LEU A 47 21.68 -0.95 2.31
N THR A 48 22.43 0.15 2.28
CA THR A 48 23.82 0.24 2.72
C THR A 48 23.97 0.87 4.11
N ASN A 49 22.93 1.56 4.60
CA ASN A 49 22.89 2.16 5.93
C ASN A 49 21.49 2.04 6.54
N TRP A 50 21.23 0.92 7.21
CA TRP A 50 19.91 0.61 7.77
C TRP A 50 19.37 1.65 8.79
N HIS A 51 20.23 2.48 9.39
CA HIS A 51 19.80 3.54 10.29
C HIS A 51 19.27 4.78 9.56
N HIS A 52 19.53 4.90 8.26
CA HIS A 52 19.04 5.99 7.42
C HIS A 52 17.72 5.60 6.77
N VAL A 53 16.66 6.36 7.05
CA VAL A 53 15.35 6.22 6.41
C VAL A 53 15.25 7.26 5.29
N LEU A 54 14.85 6.81 4.10
CA LEU A 54 14.76 7.60 2.89
C LEU A 54 13.44 8.39 2.83
N TYR A 55 13.22 9.28 3.81
CA TYR A 55 11.97 10.05 3.92
C TYR A 55 11.70 10.92 2.68
N GLU A 56 12.76 11.45 2.08
CA GLU A 56 12.72 12.31 0.89
C GLU A 56 12.22 11.58 -0.36
N ASP A 57 12.32 10.24 -0.40
CA ASP A 57 11.95 9.44 -1.55
C ASP A 57 10.53 8.86 -1.44
N LEU A 58 9.89 8.92 -0.28
CA LEU A 58 8.62 8.22 -0.01
C LEU A 58 7.53 8.59 -1.02
N ASP A 59 7.34 9.88 -1.30
CA ASP A 59 6.31 10.34 -2.25
C ASP A 59 6.59 9.81 -3.67
N ALA A 60 7.86 9.80 -4.09
CA ALA A 60 8.25 9.29 -5.41
C ALA A 60 8.10 7.77 -5.52
N MET A 61 8.45 7.02 -4.46
CA MET A 61 8.25 5.57 -4.41
C MET A 61 6.77 5.21 -4.43
N ILE A 62 5.94 5.91 -3.64
CA ILE A 62 4.50 5.71 -3.58
C ILE A 62 3.84 6.02 -4.93
N ASP A 63 4.14 7.17 -5.56
CA ASP A 63 3.63 7.51 -6.89
C ASP A 63 4.01 6.45 -7.92
N ALA A 64 5.27 6.01 -7.93
CA ALA A 64 5.76 5.01 -8.86
C ALA A 64 5.06 3.64 -8.70
N LEU A 65 4.88 3.18 -7.46
CA LEU A 65 4.14 1.94 -7.18
C LEU A 65 2.69 2.04 -7.64
N ARG A 66 2.02 3.17 -7.37
CA ARG A 66 0.62 3.35 -7.74
C ARG A 66 0.40 3.40 -9.24
N ARG A 67 1.25 4.15 -9.95
CA ARG A 67 1.25 4.20 -11.41
C ARG A 67 1.65 2.86 -12.05
N ALA A 68 2.37 2.01 -11.32
CA ALA A 68 2.68 0.65 -11.76
C ALA A 68 1.55 -0.36 -11.52
N GLY A 69 0.46 0.03 -10.85
CA GLY A 69 -0.71 -0.82 -10.64
C GLY A 69 -0.95 -1.29 -9.20
N PHE A 70 -0.22 -0.76 -8.22
CA PHE A 70 -0.40 -1.13 -6.82
C PHE A 70 -1.32 -0.13 -6.09
N ALA A 71 -2.12 -0.59 -5.13
CA ALA A 71 -2.46 0.25 -3.98
C ALA A 71 -1.25 0.23 -3.05
N ALA A 72 -0.72 1.39 -2.66
CA ALA A 72 0.52 1.47 -1.90
C ALA A 72 0.43 2.57 -0.85
N TRP A 73 0.93 2.27 0.36
CA TRP A 73 0.91 3.14 1.52
C TRP A 73 2.23 3.06 2.28
N VAL A 74 2.64 4.16 2.91
CA VAL A 74 3.69 4.11 3.93
C VAL A 74 3.04 3.70 5.25
N ARG A 75 3.59 2.66 5.89
CA ARG A 75 3.38 2.34 7.30
C ARG A 75 4.51 3.00 8.07
N TYR A 76 4.21 4.05 8.81
CA TYR A 76 5.19 4.71 9.66
C TYR A 76 5.48 3.88 10.90
N GLU A 77 6.52 4.27 11.63
CA GLU A 77 6.83 3.64 12.91
C GLU A 77 5.61 3.71 13.85
N ASP A 78 5.37 2.61 14.56
CA ASP A 78 4.25 2.44 15.51
C ASP A 78 2.83 2.42 14.91
N ASP A 79 2.65 2.54 13.59
CA ASP A 79 1.32 2.54 12.95
C ASP A 79 0.56 1.21 13.13
N LEU A 80 1.26 0.06 13.08
CA LEU A 80 0.63 -1.27 13.17
C LEU A 80 0.56 -1.79 14.61
N TYR A 81 1.62 -1.57 15.37
CA TYR A 81 1.78 -1.90 16.78
C TYR A 81 3.02 -1.17 17.32
N PRO A 82 3.15 -0.98 18.65
CA PRO A 82 4.34 -0.37 19.24
C PRO A 82 5.63 -1.11 18.84
N GLY A 83 6.56 -0.40 18.23
CA GLY A 83 7.82 -0.88 17.68
C GLY A 83 7.77 -1.38 16.23
N SER A 84 6.62 -1.29 15.55
CA SER A 84 6.54 -1.67 14.12
C SER A 84 7.45 -0.76 13.28
N PRO A 85 8.30 -1.32 12.39
CA PRO A 85 9.24 -0.52 11.61
C PRO A 85 8.56 0.17 10.43
N ILE A 86 9.11 1.32 10.02
CA ILE A 86 8.66 2.00 8.81
C ILE A 86 8.92 1.14 7.55
N HIS A 87 7.92 1.02 6.69
CA HIS A 87 7.99 0.34 5.39
C HIS A 87 6.88 0.83 4.46
N ILE A 88 6.98 0.51 3.17
CA ILE A 88 5.85 0.63 2.24
C ILE A 88 5.13 -0.71 2.19
N HIS A 89 3.83 -0.71 2.43
CA HIS A 89 2.95 -1.84 2.16
C HIS A 89 2.24 -1.62 0.82
N ALA A 90 2.24 -2.61 -0.06
CA ALA A 90 1.61 -2.51 -1.37
C ALA A 90 0.85 -3.78 -1.77
N ILE A 91 -0.32 -3.59 -2.37
CA ILE A 91 -1.20 -4.63 -2.90
C ILE A 91 -1.34 -4.46 -4.40
N ALA A 92 -1.03 -5.49 -5.18
CA ALA A 92 -1.22 -5.50 -6.63
C ALA A 92 -2.72 -5.53 -6.96
N VAL A 93 -3.23 -4.46 -7.55
CA VAL A 93 -4.65 -4.38 -7.94
C VAL A 93 -4.92 -5.40 -9.04
N GLY A 94 -6.01 -6.15 -8.91
CA GLY A 94 -6.44 -7.15 -9.90
C GLY A 94 -5.68 -8.48 -9.87
N ASP A 95 -4.79 -8.69 -8.88
CA ASP A 95 -4.21 -10.02 -8.64
C ASP A 95 -5.33 -11.02 -8.29
N ALA A 96 -5.35 -12.17 -8.97
CA ALA A 96 -6.42 -13.14 -8.85
C ALA A 96 -6.33 -13.99 -7.57
N GLU A 97 -5.18 -13.93 -6.90
CA GLU A 97 -4.85 -14.77 -5.74
C GLU A 97 -4.77 -13.96 -4.44
N LEU A 98 -5.22 -12.70 -4.43
CA LEU A 98 -5.29 -11.88 -3.23
C LEU A 98 -5.98 -12.63 -2.08
N SER A 99 -5.43 -12.51 -0.87
CA SER A 99 -6.17 -12.88 0.32
C SER A 99 -7.38 -11.96 0.51
N GLU A 100 -8.38 -12.41 1.28
CA GLU A 100 -9.54 -11.58 1.59
C GLU A 100 -9.13 -10.28 2.31
N ALA A 101 -8.16 -10.37 3.22
CA ALA A 101 -7.61 -9.20 3.92
C ALA A 101 -6.97 -8.20 2.94
N ALA A 102 -6.17 -8.68 1.97
CA ALA A 102 -5.57 -7.81 0.96
C ALA A 102 -6.62 -7.16 0.05
N ARG A 103 -7.64 -7.92 -0.38
CA ARG A 103 -8.77 -7.38 -1.17
C ARG A 103 -9.50 -6.26 -0.41
N LEU A 104 -9.76 -6.45 0.88
CA LEU A 104 -10.42 -5.45 1.72
C LEU A 104 -9.61 -4.15 1.87
N GLN A 105 -8.28 -4.20 1.76
CA GLN A 105 -7.47 -2.98 1.71
C GLN A 105 -7.64 -2.21 0.39
N LEU A 106 -8.14 -2.84 -0.67
CA LEU A 106 -8.46 -2.16 -1.93
C LEU A 106 -9.85 -1.53 -1.88
N ASP A 107 -10.87 -2.33 -1.57
CA ASP A 107 -12.29 -1.99 -1.80
C ASP A 107 -13.16 -2.06 -0.54
N GLY A 108 -12.58 -2.31 0.63
CA GLY A 108 -13.29 -2.29 1.91
C GLY A 108 -13.57 -0.86 2.41
N PRO A 109 -14.25 -0.72 3.56
CA PRO A 109 -14.63 0.59 4.11
C PRO A 109 -13.47 1.56 4.37
N ALA A 110 -12.28 1.02 4.68
CA ALA A 110 -11.04 1.77 4.85
C ALA A 110 -10.08 1.59 3.65
N GLY A 111 -10.61 1.20 2.49
CA GLY A 111 -9.81 0.78 1.34
C GLY A 111 -9.24 1.91 0.50
N TYR A 112 -8.27 1.54 -0.34
CA TYR A 112 -7.55 2.41 -1.26
C TYR A 112 -8.47 3.24 -2.15
N PHE A 113 -9.48 2.61 -2.76
CA PHE A 113 -10.36 3.28 -3.73
C PHE A 113 -11.27 4.34 -3.10
N TYR A 114 -11.32 4.41 -1.78
CA TYR A 114 -12.02 5.44 -1.01
C TYR A 114 -11.08 6.56 -0.49
N GLY A 115 -9.77 6.46 -0.75
CA GLY A 115 -8.76 7.43 -0.28
C GLY A 115 -8.25 7.19 1.15
N TYR A 116 -8.45 5.98 1.67
CA TYR A 116 -8.04 5.59 3.02
C TYR A 116 -6.74 4.78 3.01
N ASP A 117 -6.18 4.58 4.20
CA ASP A 117 -4.88 3.94 4.40
C ASP A 117 -4.88 2.40 4.36
N GLY A 118 -6.04 1.76 4.17
CA GLY A 118 -6.17 0.30 4.10
C GLY A 118 -6.15 -0.40 5.46
N LEU A 119 -6.01 0.30 6.58
CA LEU A 119 -6.02 -0.33 7.91
C LEU A 119 -7.46 -0.51 8.41
N PRO A 120 -7.81 -1.69 8.98
CA PRO A 120 -9.17 -1.98 9.45
C PRO A 120 -9.44 -1.34 10.83
N VAL A 121 -9.33 -0.01 10.90
CA VAL A 121 -9.55 0.80 12.10
C VAL A 121 -10.80 1.65 11.94
N GLU A 122 -11.44 1.97 13.07
CA GLU A 122 -12.64 2.79 13.12
C GLU A 122 -12.41 4.04 14.01
N PRO A 123 -12.56 5.27 13.46
CA PRO A 123 -12.89 5.57 12.07
C PRO A 123 -11.73 5.26 11.11
N ALA A 124 -12.04 4.95 9.84
CA ALA A 124 -11.05 4.80 8.78
C ALA A 124 -10.17 6.06 8.67
N GLN A 125 -8.87 5.88 8.43
CA GLN A 125 -7.91 6.97 8.36
C GLN A 125 -7.57 7.31 6.91
N PRO A 126 -7.45 8.61 6.57
CA PRO A 126 -7.08 9.02 5.22
C PRO A 126 -5.62 8.65 4.93
N ASP A 127 -5.34 8.39 3.66
CA ASP A 127 -3.97 8.19 3.18
C ASP A 127 -3.12 9.46 3.34
N ARG A 128 -1.98 9.33 4.03
CA ARG A 128 -1.06 10.45 4.31
C ARG A 128 -0.32 10.95 3.06
N HIS A 129 -0.22 10.14 2.02
CA HIS A 129 0.45 10.48 0.74
C HIS A 129 -0.57 10.82 -0.36
N GLY A 130 -1.82 11.11 0.00
CA GLY A 130 -2.90 11.41 -0.94
C GLY A 130 -3.29 10.21 -1.80
N GLY A 131 -4.05 10.45 -2.87
CA GLY A 131 -4.57 9.39 -3.75
C GLY A 131 -6.07 9.10 -3.54
N PRO A 132 -6.60 8.04 -4.17
CA PRO A 132 -5.90 7.02 -4.95
C PRO A 132 -5.49 7.50 -6.37
N VAL A 133 -4.59 6.75 -7.01
CA VAL A 133 -4.19 6.94 -8.42
C VAL A 133 -4.76 5.80 -9.23
N LEU A 134 -5.63 6.11 -10.19
CA LEU A 134 -6.26 5.10 -11.04
C LEU A 134 -5.58 5.05 -12.40
N CYS A 135 -5.05 3.88 -12.75
CA CYS A 135 -4.55 3.63 -14.10
C CYS A 135 -5.74 3.46 -15.07
N PRO A 136 -5.60 3.84 -16.36
CA PRO A 136 -6.68 3.65 -17.33
C PRO A 136 -7.22 2.20 -17.43
N TRP A 137 -6.35 1.21 -17.24
CA TRP A 137 -6.75 -0.20 -17.23
C TRP A 137 -7.58 -0.56 -16.00
N MET A 138 -7.34 0.08 -14.84
CA MET A 138 -8.13 -0.16 -13.63
C MET A 138 -9.58 0.28 -13.85
N ILE A 139 -9.76 1.48 -14.44
CA ILE A 139 -11.07 2.00 -14.82
C ILE A 139 -11.75 1.07 -15.82
N ALA A 140 -11.03 0.61 -16.84
CA ALA A 140 -11.56 -0.34 -17.82
C ALA A 140 -11.95 -1.70 -17.20
N ALA A 141 -11.29 -2.11 -16.11
CA ALA A 141 -11.61 -3.30 -15.33
C ALA A 141 -12.74 -3.08 -14.30
N GLY A 142 -13.26 -1.86 -14.17
CA GLY A 142 -14.38 -1.51 -13.29
C GLY A 142 -13.98 -1.00 -11.90
N TYR A 143 -12.70 -0.73 -11.65
CA TYR A 143 -12.25 -0.02 -10.45
C TYR A 143 -12.49 1.49 -10.64
N ASP A 144 -13.22 2.11 -9.71
CA ASP A 144 -13.51 3.55 -9.73
C ASP A 144 -13.15 4.18 -8.38
N MET A 145 -12.88 5.49 -8.39
CA MET A 145 -12.81 6.28 -7.17
C MET A 145 -14.20 6.33 -6.57
N ILE A 146 -14.40 5.69 -5.43
CA ILE A 146 -15.67 5.81 -4.74
C ILE A 146 -15.53 7.00 -3.81
N THR A 147 -15.98 8.18 -4.26
CA THR A 147 -16.06 9.35 -3.39
C THR A 147 -16.85 8.95 -2.14
N PRO A 148 -16.30 9.12 -0.92
CA PRO A 148 -17.06 8.85 0.30
C PRO A 148 -18.34 9.67 0.23
N ILE A 149 -19.49 9.01 0.30
CA ILE A 149 -20.75 9.72 0.51
C ILE A 149 -20.58 10.39 1.88
N PRO A 150 -20.56 11.73 1.98
CA PRO A 150 -20.50 12.37 3.29
C PRO A 150 -21.68 11.84 4.11
N PRO A 151 -21.50 11.55 5.41
CA PRO A 151 -22.59 11.04 6.23
C PRO A 151 -23.77 12.00 6.06
N THR A 152 -24.91 11.47 5.60
CA THR A 152 -26.15 12.24 5.51
C THR A 152 -26.42 12.83 6.88
N THR A 153 -26.28 14.14 7.02
CA THR A 153 -26.80 14.89 8.15
C THR A 153 -28.31 14.73 8.11
N THR A 154 -28.84 13.82 8.92
CA THR A 154 -30.25 13.86 9.30
C THR A 154 -30.43 15.07 10.20
N ASP A 155 -31.04 16.12 9.65
CA ASP A 155 -31.64 17.24 10.40
C ASP A 155 -32.78 16.75 11.31
#